data_AF-A0A968WH11-F1
#
_entry.id   AF-A0A968WH11-F1
#
_cell.length_a   1.000
_cell.length_b   1.000
_cell.length_c   1.000
_cell.angle_alpha   90.00
_cell.angle_beta   90.00
_cell.angle_gamma   90.00
#
_symmetry.space_group_name_H-M   'P 1'
#
loop_
_entity.id
_entity.type
_entity.pdbx_description
1 polymer ?
#
loop_
_entity_poly.entity_id
_entity_poly.type
_entity_poly.pdbx_seq_one_letter_code
_entity_poly.pdbx_strand_id
1 'polypeptide(L)' 'MNKGYYEVGFGIENIFKISRIDFTWRLTDTTAPNVYQFIVKPSFKLSF' A
#
# COMPACT_ATOMS: atom_id res chain seq x y z
N MET A 1 18.98 -7.55 17.55
CA MET A 1 17.62 -8.08 17.39
C MET A 1 17.12 -7.66 16.02
N ASN A 2 17.07 -8.58 15.06
CA ASN A 2 16.61 -8.30 13.70
C ASN A 2 15.08 -8.19 13.74
N LYS A 3 14.53 -6.98 13.93
CA LYS A 3 13.08 -6.75 13.81
C LYS A 3 12.75 -6.94 12.33
N GLY A 4 12.28 -8.14 11.98
CA GLY A 4 11.83 -8.48 10.64
C GLY A 4 10.78 -7.47 10.18
N TYR A 5 10.88 -7.03 8.94
CA TYR A 5 9.99 -6.05 8.35
C TYR A 5 8.73 -6.74 7.81
N TYR A 6 7.60 -6.45 8.45
CA TYR A 6 6.29 -6.98 8.06
C TYR A 6 5.40 -5.88 7.48
N GLU A 7 4.97 -6.10 6.24
CA GLU A 7 3.97 -5.30 5.54
C GLU A 7 2.82 -6.18 5.08
N VAL A 8 1.60 -5.68 5.22
CA VAL A 8 0.40 -6.29 4.69
C VAL A 8 -0.25 -5.32 3.72
N GLY A 9 -0.68 -5.82 2.57
CA GLY A 9 -1.31 -4.97 1.57
C GLY A 9 -2.43 -5.72 0.87
N PHE A 10 -3.47 -4.98 0.50
CA PHE A 10 -4.54 -5.48 -0.35
C PHE A 10 -4.87 -4.43 -1.41
N GLY A 11 -5.10 -4.90 -2.63
CA GLY A 11 -5.43 -4.04 -3.77
C GLY A 11 -6.81 -4.37 -4.29
N ILE A 12 -7.58 -3.33 -4.59
CA ILE A 12 -8.87 -3.45 -5.29
C ILE A 12 -8.63 -2.93 -6.71
N GLU A 13 -8.69 -3.83 -7.69
CA GLU A 13 -8.58 -3.51 -9.10
C GLU A 13 -9.94 -3.62 -9.77
N ASN A 14 -10.26 -2.67 -10.64
CA ASN A 14 -11.49 -2.69 -11.40
C ASN A 14 -11.41 -3.71 -12.56
N ILE A 15 -12.54 -4.36 -12.88
CA ILE A 15 -12.63 -5.37 -13.95
C ILE A 15 -12.22 -4.80 -15.31
N PHE A 16 -12.54 -3.52 -15.56
CA PHE A 16 -12.14 -2.82 -16.79
C PHE A 16 -10.66 -2.42 -16.80
N LYS A 17 -9.91 -2.66 -15.71
CA LYS A 17 -8.49 -2.30 -15.53
C LYS A 17 -8.17 -0.81 -15.64
N ILE A 18 -9.19 0.05 -15.53
CA ILE A 18 -9.08 1.51 -15.63
C ILE A 18 -8.62 2.12 -14.30
N SER A 19 -9.10 1.57 -13.19
CA SER A 19 -8.80 2.07 -11.84
C SER A 19 -8.33 0.93 -10.93
N ARG A 20 -7.29 1.22 -10.15
CA ARG A 20 -6.77 0.36 -9.11
C ARG A 20 -6.48 1.19 -7.88
N ILE A 21 -6.86 0.67 -6.71
CA ILE A 21 -6.53 1.29 -5.43
C ILE A 21 -5.76 0.24 -4.63
N ASP A 22 -4.50 0.54 -4.37
CA ASP A 22 -3.63 -0.32 -3.56
C ASP A 22 -3.56 0.25 -2.15
N PHE A 23 -3.86 -0.58 -1.15
CA PHE A 23 -3.77 -0.24 0.26
C PHE A 23 -2.62 -1.03 0.87
N THR A 24 -1.65 -0.33 1.46
CA THR A 24 -0.51 -0.94 2.14
C THR A 24 -0.49 -0.48 3.59
N TRP A 25 -0.44 -1.44 4.50
CA TRP A 25 -0.30 -1.22 5.93
C TRP A 25 1.01 -1.82 6.42
N ARG A 26 1.82 -1.01 7.09
CA ARG A 26 3.08 -1.44 7.68
C ARG A 26 2.87 -1.81 9.15
N LEU A 27 3.21 -3.05 9.52
CA LEU A 27 3.04 -3.58 10.89
C LEU A 27 4.34 -3.48 11.72
N THR A 28 5.48 -3.29 11.06
CA THR A 28 6.80 -3.09 11.69
C THR A 28 7.22 -1.63 11.66
N ASP A 29 8.13 -1.23 12.53
CA ASP A 29 8.73 0.12 12.54
C ASP A 29 7.83 1.27 13.00
N THR A 30 6.65 1.00 13.55
CA THR A 30 5.71 1.98 14.14
C THR A 30 6.31 2.88 15.23
N THR A 31 7.47 2.52 15.78
CA THR A 31 8.18 3.29 16.82
C THR A 31 9.14 4.33 16.24
N ALA A 32 9.46 4.27 14.94
CA ALA A 32 10.29 5.27 14.31
C ALA A 32 9.46 6.56 14.09
N PRO A 33 9.91 7.73 14.58
CA PRO A 33 9.26 8.98 14.25
C PRO A 33 9.38 9.18 12.73
N ASN A 34 8.28 9.52 12.06
CA ASN A 34 8.19 9.78 10.61
C ASN A 34 8.02 8.55 9.68
N VAL A 35 7.38 7.47 10.14
CA VAL A 35 6.90 6.41 9.23
C VAL A 35 5.39 6.48 9.01
N TYR A 36 4.97 6.45 7.74
CA TYR A 36 3.57 6.33 7.38
C TYR A 36 3.12 4.87 7.53
N GLN A 37 2.33 4.60 8.57
CA GLN A 37 1.81 3.25 8.86
C GLN A 37 0.82 2.76 7.81
N PHE A 38 0.12 3.68 7.14
CA PHE A 38 -0.90 3.38 6.15
C PHE A 38 -0.66 4.23 4.90
N ILE A 39 -0.58 3.58 3.75
CA ILE A 39 -0.35 4.20 2.46
C ILE A 39 -1.45 3.75 1.51
N VAL A 40 -2.16 4.71 0.94
CA VAL A 40 -3.12 4.48 -0.14
C VAL A 40 -2.52 4.96 -1.46
N LYS A 41 -2.52 4.08 -2.46
CA LYS A 41 -1.98 4.34 -3.80
C LYS A 41 -3.09 4.20 -4.84
N PRO A 42 -3.80 5.29 -5.16
CA PRO A 42 -4.70 5.29 -6.31
C PRO A 42 -3.89 5.29 -7.60
N SER A 43 -4.26 4.42 -8.54
CA SER A 43 -3.66 4.32 -9.87
C SER A 43 -4.77 4.30 -10.91
N PHE A 44 -4.67 5.19 -11.89
CA PHE A 44 -5.59 5.28 -13.01
C PHE A 44 -4.82 5.08 -14.30
N LYS A 45 -5.29 4.15 -15.14
CA LYS A 45 -4.75 3.91 -16.47
C LYS A 45 -5.77 4.39 -17.50
N LEU A 46 -5.42 5.46 -18.22
CA LEU A 46 -6.12 5.92 -19.41
C LEU A 46 -5.26 5.48 -20.61
N SER A 47 -5.69 4.43 -21.30
CA SER A 47 -5.12 4.03 -22.59
C SER A 47 -6.04 4.55 -23.67
N PHE A 48 -5.53 5.44 -24.52
CA PHE A 48 -6.21 5.93 -25.72
C PHE A 48 -5.71 5.15 -26.94
#